data_AF-A0A7S0NWH2-F1
#
_entry.id   AF-A0A7S0NWH2-F1
#
_cell.length_a   1.000
_cell.length_b   1.000
_cell.length_c   1.000
_cell.angle_alpha   90.00
_cell.angle_beta   90.00
_cell.angle_gamma   90.00
#
_symmetry.space_group_name_H-M   'P 1'
#
loop_
_entity.id
_entity.type
_entity.pdbx_description
1 polymer ?
#
loop_
_entity_poly.entity_id
_entity_poly.type
_entity_poly.pdbx_seq_one_letter_code
_entity_poly.pdbx_strand_id
1 'polypeptide(L)'
;MKVPEAPAPVPDIGADRTGWFKYFDEERRQSLSREAVVRGLIKTYGLGSDLSQVSAMRALVEATWPIFDTGGSGRISREEFLKPGDGLADAIIAARATLR
;
A
#
# COMPACT_ATOMS: atom_id res chain seq x y z
N MET A 1 8.75 8.25 -31.91
CA MET A 1 8.95 7.64 -30.58
C MET A 1 8.07 8.40 -29.58
N LYS A 2 7.11 7.74 -28.94
CA LYS A 2 6.34 8.36 -27.84
C LYS A 2 7.26 8.37 -26.62
N VAL A 3 7.65 9.54 -26.15
CA VAL A 3 8.32 9.68 -24.85
C VAL A 3 7.44 9.00 -23.80
N PRO A 4 7.99 8.12 -22.93
CA PRO A 4 7.20 7.55 -21.85
C PRO A 4 6.76 8.70 -20.95
N GLU A 5 5.46 8.90 -20.88
CA GLU A 5 4.82 9.85 -19.96
C GLU A 5 5.23 9.47 -18.53
N ALA A 6 5.69 10.44 -17.74
CA ALA A 6 6.05 10.19 -16.36
C ALA A 6 4.85 9.55 -15.63
N PRO A 7 5.05 8.52 -14.80
CA PRO A 7 3.95 7.88 -14.11
C PRO A 7 3.18 8.92 -13.27
N ALA A 8 1.85 8.84 -13.30
CA ALA A 8 0.99 9.72 -12.52
C ALA A 8 1.43 9.73 -11.03
N PRO A 9 1.24 10.86 -10.31
CA PRO A 9 1.56 10.91 -8.89
C PRO A 9 0.75 9.87 -8.11
N VAL A 10 1.33 9.35 -7.03
CA VAL A 10 0.63 8.44 -6.12
C VAL A 10 -0.53 9.19 -5.47
N PRO A 11 -1.78 8.68 -5.52
CA PRO A 11 -2.91 9.31 -4.85
C PRO A 11 -2.68 9.43 -3.33
N ASP A 12 -3.12 10.51 -2.70
CA ASP A 12 -3.05 10.61 -1.23
C ASP A 12 -4.04 9.62 -0.61
N ILE A 13 -3.55 8.68 0.19
CA ILE A 13 -4.38 7.62 0.78
C ILE A 13 -5.43 8.14 1.78
N GLY A 14 -5.22 9.29 2.40
CA GLY A 14 -6.19 9.94 3.28
C GLY A 14 -7.34 10.60 2.51
N ALA A 15 -7.07 11.12 1.30
CA ALA A 15 -8.06 11.76 0.45
C ALA A 15 -8.75 10.78 -0.53
N ASP A 16 -8.02 9.81 -1.08
CA ASP A 16 -8.51 8.86 -2.08
C ASP A 16 -7.92 7.46 -1.89
N ARG A 17 -8.49 6.73 -0.92
CA ARG A 17 -8.16 5.34 -0.62
C ARG A 17 -8.36 4.41 -1.82
N THR A 18 -9.44 4.62 -2.57
CA THR A 18 -9.77 3.75 -3.72
C THR A 18 -8.83 4.01 -4.90
N GLY A 19 -8.46 5.26 -5.15
CA GLY A 19 -7.46 5.62 -6.13
C GLY A 19 -6.09 5.05 -5.79
N TRP A 20 -5.67 5.15 -4.53
CA TRP A 20 -4.42 4.54 -4.07
C TRP A 20 -4.38 3.03 -4.34
N PHE A 21 -5.46 2.32 -3.98
CA PHE A 21 -5.57 0.88 -4.24
C PHE A 21 -5.45 0.56 -5.73
N LYS A 22 -6.23 1.26 -6.57
CA LYS A 22 -6.21 1.06 -8.04
C LYS A 22 -4.85 1.38 -8.67
N TYR A 23 -4.13 2.36 -8.11
CA TYR A 23 -2.81 2.73 -8.58
C TYR A 23 -1.80 1.58 -8.40
N PHE A 24 -1.87 0.86 -7.27
CA PHE A 24 -0.94 -0.24 -6.97
C PHE A 24 -1.44 -1.63 -7.38
N ASP A 25 -2.73 -1.77 -7.74
CA ASP A 25 -3.26 -2.94 -8.44
C ASP A 25 -2.92 -2.87 -9.95
N GLU A 26 -1.62 -2.82 -10.27
CA GLU A 26 -1.07 -2.66 -11.63
C GLU A 26 -1.62 -3.71 -12.60
N GLU A 27 -1.86 -4.92 -12.09
CA GLU A 27 -2.36 -6.07 -12.84
C GLU A 27 -3.90 -6.17 -12.87
N ARG A 28 -4.61 -5.20 -12.28
CA ARG A 28 -6.07 -5.14 -12.20
C ARG A 28 -6.72 -6.41 -11.65
N ARG A 29 -6.06 -7.08 -10.70
CA ARG A 29 -6.57 -8.32 -10.08
C ARG A 29 -7.62 -8.07 -9.01
N GLN A 30 -8.04 -6.82 -8.80
CA GLN A 30 -8.89 -6.40 -7.69
C GLN A 30 -8.30 -6.78 -6.31
N SER A 31 -6.99 -6.97 -6.24
CA SER A 31 -6.27 -7.41 -5.05
C SER A 31 -4.79 -7.05 -5.11
N LEU A 32 -4.25 -6.58 -3.99
CA LEU A 32 -2.84 -6.21 -3.87
C LEU A 32 -2.01 -7.40 -3.37
N SER A 33 -0.85 -7.62 -3.99
CA SER A 33 0.16 -8.50 -3.43
C SER A 33 0.95 -7.78 -2.32
N ARG A 34 1.72 -8.56 -1.56
CA ARG A 34 2.67 -8.03 -0.56
C ARG A 34 3.61 -7.01 -1.17
N GLU A 35 4.19 -7.32 -2.32
CA GLU A 35 5.12 -6.45 -3.03
C GLU A 35 4.45 -5.15 -3.49
N ALA A 36 3.18 -5.22 -3.91
CA ALA A 36 2.43 -4.03 -4.29
C ALA A 36 2.20 -3.11 -3.09
N VAL A 37 1.81 -3.67 -1.94
CA VAL A 37 1.65 -2.90 -0.69
C VAL A 37 2.98 -2.31 -0.24
N VAL A 38 4.06 -3.09 -0.18
CA VAL A 38 5.40 -2.60 0.23
C VAL A 38 5.85 -1.46 -0.67
N ARG A 39 5.77 -1.60 -2.00
CA ARG A 39 6.09 -0.50 -2.94
C ARG A 39 5.20 0.71 -2.70
N GLY A 40 3.91 0.48 -2.44
CA GLY A 40 2.96 1.54 -2.13
C GLY A 40 3.36 2.35 -0.92
N LEU A 41 3.76 1.70 0.17
CA LEU A 41 4.18 2.36 1.40
C LEU A 41 5.51 3.10 1.22
N ILE A 42 6.49 2.50 0.55
CA ILE A 42 7.78 3.15 0.25
C ILE A 42 7.56 4.44 -0.54
N LYS A 43 6.69 4.44 -1.56
CA LYS A 43 6.38 5.64 -2.34
C LYS A 43 5.57 6.65 -1.54
N THR A 44 4.60 6.19 -0.74
CA THR A 44 3.73 7.06 0.07
C THR A 44 4.52 7.82 1.14
N TYR A 45 5.55 7.19 1.73
CA TYR A 45 6.37 7.77 2.78
C TYR A 45 7.73 8.30 2.30
N GLY A 46 8.05 8.19 1.01
CA GLY A 46 9.33 8.68 0.46
C GLY A 46 10.57 7.93 0.95
N LEU A 47 10.43 6.66 1.36
CA LEU A 47 11.51 5.88 2.00
C LEU A 47 12.54 5.31 1.00
N GLY A 48 12.34 5.54 -0.30
CA GLY A 48 13.08 4.84 -1.37
C GLY A 48 14.59 5.14 -1.43
N SER A 49 15.06 6.20 -0.77
CA SER A 49 16.47 6.57 -0.72
C SER A 49 17.25 5.87 0.40
N ASP A 50 16.58 5.23 1.37
CA ASP A 50 17.20 4.57 2.51
C ASP A 50 16.86 3.07 2.53
N LEU A 51 17.86 2.24 2.21
CA LEU A 51 17.70 0.78 2.16
C LEU A 51 17.32 0.17 3.52
N SER A 52 17.74 0.78 4.63
CA SER A 52 17.38 0.31 5.96
C SER A 52 15.89 0.53 6.23
N GLN A 53 15.37 1.70 5.84
CA GLN A 53 13.94 2.02 5.96
C GLN A 53 13.08 1.16 5.03
N VAL A 54 13.54 0.91 3.79
CA VAL A 54 12.88 -0.02 2.86
C VAL A 54 12.80 -1.43 3.46
N SER A 55 13.90 -1.93 4.04
CA SER A 55 13.94 -3.26 4.65
C SER A 55 13.03 -3.35 5.89
N ALA A 56 13.04 -2.32 6.74
CA ALA A 56 12.17 -2.24 7.91
C ALA A 56 10.69 -2.22 7.50
N MET A 57 10.34 -1.45 6.47
CA MET A 57 8.98 -1.41 5.93
C MET A 57 8.53 -2.78 5.41
N ARG A 58 9.42 -3.50 4.70
CA ARG A 58 9.12 -4.85 4.22
C ARG A 58 8.86 -5.82 5.38
N ALA A 59 9.71 -5.79 6.41
CA ALA A 59 9.56 -6.65 7.59
C ALA A 59 8.25 -6.35 8.34
N LEU A 60 7.89 -5.07 8.48
CA LEU A 60 6.63 -4.66 9.12
C LEU A 60 5.41 -5.18 8.36
N VAL A 61 5.41 -5.07 7.03
CA VAL A 61 4.31 -5.58 6.19
C VAL A 61 4.19 -7.10 6.33
N GLU A 62 5.30 -7.85 6.27
CA GLU A 62 5.25 -9.31 6.44
C GLU A 62 4.73 -9.73 7.81
N ALA A 63 5.16 -9.05 8.89
CA ALA A 63 4.75 -9.37 10.25
C ALA A 63 3.26 -9.08 10.50
N THR A 64 2.70 -8.07 9.84
CA THR A 64 1.30 -7.64 10.02
C THR A 64 0.34 -8.18 8.97
N TRP A 65 0.85 -8.79 7.89
CA TRP A 65 0.06 -9.30 6.77
C TRP A 65 -1.15 -10.17 7.18
N PRO A 66 -1.00 -11.15 8.10
CA PRO A 66 -2.11 -12.04 8.48
C PRO A 66 -3.30 -11.32 9.14
N ILE A 67 -3.09 -10.09 9.64
CA ILE A 67 -4.16 -9.28 10.24
C ILE A 67 -5.14 -8.79 9.17
N PHE A 68 -4.63 -8.51 7.96
CA PHE A 68 -5.41 -7.91 6.88
C PHE A 68 -5.86 -8.94 5.82
N ASP A 69 -5.06 -9.98 5.55
CA ASP A 69 -5.42 -11.08 4.65
C ASP A 69 -6.30 -12.11 5.37
N THR A 70 -7.48 -11.65 5.79
CA THR A 70 -8.42 -12.44 6.60
C THR A 70 -8.94 -13.67 5.86
N GLY A 71 -9.03 -13.59 4.54
CA GLY A 71 -9.41 -14.73 3.69
C GLY A 71 -8.28 -15.75 3.47
N GLY A 72 -7.05 -15.45 3.90
CA GLY A 72 -5.88 -16.32 3.69
C GLY A 72 -5.52 -16.53 2.21
N SER A 73 -5.86 -15.56 1.37
CA SER A 73 -5.70 -15.64 -0.09
C SER A 73 -4.25 -15.40 -0.54
N GLY A 74 -3.41 -14.91 0.36
CA GLY A 74 -2.06 -14.41 0.05
C GLY A 74 -2.07 -12.99 -0.53
N ARG A 75 -3.23 -12.35 -0.63
CA ARG A 75 -3.44 -11.02 -1.24
C ARG A 75 -4.43 -10.23 -0.40
N ILE A 76 -4.40 -8.90 -0.51
CA ILE A 76 -5.41 -8.03 0.12
C ILE A 76 -6.43 -7.65 -0.93
N SER A 77 -7.66 -8.13 -0.78
CA SER A 77 -8.79 -7.73 -1.61
C SER A 77 -9.16 -6.26 -1.36
N ARG A 78 -9.96 -5.69 -2.28
CA ARG A 78 -10.50 -4.33 -2.09
C ARG A 78 -11.33 -4.20 -0.81
N GLU A 79 -12.07 -5.25 -0.45
CA GLU A 79 -12.92 -5.29 0.73
C GLU A 79 -12.09 -5.30 2.02
N GLU A 80 -11.05 -6.13 2.09
CA GLU A 80 -10.10 -6.16 3.21
C GLU A 80 -9.33 -4.84 3.34
N PHE A 81 -8.95 -4.23 2.21
CA PHE A 81 -8.26 -2.95 2.21
C PHE A 81 -9.14 -1.81 2.76
N LEU A 82 -10.41 -1.76 2.36
CA LEU A 82 -11.36 -0.71 2.70
C LEU A 82 -12.23 -1.04 3.92
N LYS A 83 -11.97 -2.16 4.62
CA LYS A 83 -12.73 -2.57 5.80
C LYS A 83 -12.75 -1.42 6.83
N PRO A 84 -13.92 -0.86 7.20
CA PRO A 84 -13.95 0.28 8.11
C PRO A 84 -13.36 -0.06 9.49
N GLY A 85 -12.43 0.77 9.96
CA GLY A 85 -11.83 0.66 11.30
C GLY A 85 -10.70 -0.38 11.43
N ASP A 86 -10.67 -1.37 10.55
CA ASP A 86 -9.73 -2.51 10.60
C ASP A 86 -8.95 -2.73 9.29
N GLY A 87 -9.29 -1.99 8.23
CA GLY A 87 -8.72 -2.19 6.92
C GLY A 87 -7.30 -1.66 6.83
N LEU A 88 -6.54 -2.22 5.89
CA LEU A 88 -5.16 -1.78 5.63
C LEU A 88 -5.08 -0.28 5.33
N ALA A 89 -6.08 0.32 4.67
CA ALA A 89 -6.11 1.76 4.42
C ALA A 89 -6.12 2.58 5.72
N ASP A 90 -6.93 2.18 6.70
CA ASP A 90 -7.04 2.89 7.98
C ASP A 90 -5.74 2.74 8.79
N ALA A 91 -5.13 1.56 8.78
CA ALA A 91 -3.84 1.33 9.43
C ALA A 91 -2.72 2.22 8.86
N ILE A 92 -2.67 2.38 7.53
CA ILE A 92 -1.68 3.25 6.87
C ILE A 92 -1.92 4.71 7.26
N ILE A 93 -3.17 5.17 7.26
CA ILE A 93 -3.52 6.55 7.65
C ILE A 93 -3.15 6.80 9.12
N ALA A 94 -3.43 5.84 10.01
CA ALA A 94 -3.09 5.94 11.42
C ALA A 94 -1.57 6.02 11.64
N ALA A 95 -0.79 5.16 10.98
CA ALA A 95 0.68 5.17 11.08
C ALA A 95 1.28 6.53 10.66
N ARG A 96 0.74 7.15 9.60
CA ARG A 96 1.15 8.50 9.15
C ARG A 96 0.86 9.59 10.18
N ALA A 97 -0.17 9.44 11.01
CA ALA A 97 -0.47 10.42 12.07
C ALA A 97 0.52 10.32 13.24
N THR A 98 1.03 9.13 13.52
CA THR A 98 1.96 8.85 14.64
C THR A 98 3.41 9.21 14.30
N LEU A 99 3.79 9.18 13.01
CA LEU A 99 5.15 9.50 12.54
C LEU A 99 5.41 11.00 12.31
N ARG A 100 4.60 11.88 12.91
CA ARG A 100 4.76 13.34 12.81
C ARG A 100 5.66 13.88 13.91
#